data_AF-A0A1F9RET1-F1
#
_entry.id   AF-A0A1F9RET1-F1
#
_cell.length_a   1.000
_cell.length_b   1.000
_cell.length_c   1.000
_cell.angle_alpha   90.00
_cell.angle_beta   90.00
_cell.angle_gamma   90.00
#
_symmetry.space_group_name_H-M   'P 1'
#
loop_
_entity.id
_entity.type
_entity.pdbx_description
1 polymer ?
#
loop_
_entity_poly.entity_id
_entity_poly.type
_entity_poly.pdbx_seq_one_letter_code
_entity_poly.pdbx_strand_id
1 'polypeptide(L)'
;MKNIKSISVAAMALFLAGCDEIKFNGTMNVLEQITFSQSQNQTVVVAPGQFAAKVTLSANNSKKKIKMEIKNADPATEVKLEFSKDIAIGETFNITAAQMKQNFDLAGTMATKVTRSEERSTYESCTYQYPQTVCRSNKAADQKVSEDLVAKISEFAAVEAVQAPEMVNPVPAEKAPYPGQFGPVPPHTPTCYTQWVSRPGTRYVRYFIETTDRDIDAGFVQNGKTLGSFKGHSTQNETVYTYQSDCH
;
A
#
# COMPACT_ATOMS: atom_id res chain seq x y z
N MET A 1 32.21 -28.63 25.00
CA MET A 1 30.91 -27.94 25.12
C MET A 1 31.17 -26.44 25.11
N LYS A 2 30.86 -25.74 24.00
CA LYS A 2 31.12 -24.29 23.85
C LYS A 2 29.93 -23.52 24.38
N ASN A 3 30.14 -22.77 25.45
CA ASN A 3 29.16 -21.84 26.02
C ASN A 3 28.93 -20.69 25.02
N ILE A 4 27.75 -20.68 24.40
CA ILE A 4 27.28 -19.54 23.60
C ILE A 4 26.89 -18.45 24.61
N LYS A 5 27.73 -17.41 24.70
CA LYS A 5 27.42 -16.21 25.47
C LYS A 5 26.20 -15.54 24.85
N SER A 6 25.15 -15.45 25.65
CA SER A 6 23.93 -14.68 25.40
C SER A 6 24.29 -13.23 25.10
N ILE A 7 24.15 -12.83 23.84
CA ILE A 7 24.15 -11.43 23.44
C ILE A 7 22.79 -10.88 23.87
N SER A 8 22.78 -10.14 24.98
CA SER A 8 21.63 -9.35 25.42
C SER A 8 21.30 -8.32 24.35
N VAL A 9 20.23 -8.60 23.58
CA VAL A 9 19.69 -7.72 22.55
C VAL A 9 19.05 -6.51 23.22
N ALA A 10 19.81 -5.42 23.31
CA ALA A 10 19.28 -4.08 23.58
C ALA A 10 18.57 -3.55 22.32
N ALA A 11 17.32 -3.97 22.11
CA ALA A 11 16.44 -3.44 21.06
C ALA A 11 14.96 -3.45 21.51
N MET A 12 14.69 -3.08 22.77
CA MET A 12 13.33 -3.00 23.34
C MET A 12 12.87 -1.55 23.56
N ALA A 13 13.05 -0.67 22.57
CA ALA A 13 12.60 0.73 22.70
C ALA A 13 12.12 1.38 21.39
N LEU A 14 11.50 0.65 20.46
CA LEU A 14 10.99 1.23 19.20
C LEU A 14 9.54 0.89 18.82
N PHE A 15 8.76 0.19 19.66
CA PHE A 15 7.51 -0.45 19.19
C PHE A 15 6.24 0.40 19.19
N LEU A 16 6.30 1.72 19.36
CA LEU A 16 5.10 2.59 19.24
C LEU A 16 5.34 3.87 18.42
N ALA A 17 6.46 3.97 17.70
CA ALA A 17 6.73 5.09 16.81
C ALA A 17 6.12 4.91 15.39
N GLY A 18 5.65 3.71 15.06
CA GLY A 18 4.87 3.43 13.85
C GLY A 18 3.38 3.62 14.11
N CYS A 19 2.63 4.12 13.12
CA CYS A 19 1.17 4.21 13.11
C CYS A 19 0.49 2.82 13.03
N ASP A 20 1.08 1.78 13.60
CA ASP A 20 0.63 0.41 13.43
C ASP A 20 -0.42 0.02 14.46
N GLU A 21 -1.46 -0.67 13.98
CA GLU A 21 -2.51 -1.24 14.82
C GLU A 21 -2.06 -2.61 15.35
N ILE A 22 -2.10 -2.81 16.67
CA ILE A 22 -1.84 -4.11 17.30
C ILE A 22 -3.18 -4.76 17.64
N LYS A 23 -3.43 -5.95 17.10
CA LYS A 23 -4.69 -6.69 17.26
C LYS A 23 -4.49 -7.91 18.15
N PHE A 24 -5.17 -7.94 19.28
CA PHE A 24 -5.21 -9.04 20.23
C PHE A 24 -6.53 -9.79 20.09
N ASN A 25 -6.44 -11.11 19.92
CA ASN A 25 -7.59 -12.00 20.04
C ASN A 25 -7.51 -12.69 21.40
N GLY A 26 -8.63 -12.73 22.11
CA GLY A 26 -8.60 -13.19 23.50
C GLY A 26 -9.96 -13.40 24.13
N THR A 27 -9.95 -13.43 25.45
CA THR A 27 -11.13 -13.64 26.28
C THR A 27 -11.20 -12.56 27.35
N MET A 28 -12.39 -11.98 27.50
CA MET A 28 -12.73 -11.06 28.57
C MET A 28 -13.54 -11.82 29.62
N ASN A 29 -13.12 -11.76 30.87
CA ASN A 29 -13.85 -12.29 32.02
C ASN A 29 -14.35 -11.13 32.87
N VAL A 30 -15.66 -10.93 32.90
CA VAL A 30 -16.32 -9.84 33.63
C VAL A 30 -16.88 -10.43 34.93
N LEU A 31 -16.33 -10.00 36.05
CA LEU A 31 -16.74 -10.46 37.39
C LEU A 31 -17.95 -9.66 37.88
N GLU A 32 -17.95 -8.35 37.60
CA GLU A 32 -19.03 -7.43 37.95
C GLU A 32 -19.37 -6.55 36.76
N GLN A 33 -20.59 -6.02 36.74
CA GLN A 33 -21.06 -5.19 35.64
C GLN A 33 -20.09 -4.01 35.40
N ILE A 34 -19.62 -3.84 34.16
CA ILE A 34 -18.74 -2.75 33.76
C ILE A 34 -19.52 -1.79 32.87
N THR A 35 -19.50 -0.50 33.21
CA THR A 35 -20.07 0.57 32.38
C THR A 35 -18.94 1.33 31.72
N PHE A 36 -18.89 1.29 30.39
CA PHE A 36 -17.95 2.01 29.56
C PHE A 36 -18.59 3.30 29.05
N SER A 37 -17.97 4.43 29.36
CA SER A 37 -18.34 5.73 28.81
C SER A 37 -17.67 5.93 27.45
N GLN A 38 -18.46 6.13 26.39
CA GLN A 38 -17.97 6.34 25.03
C GLN A 38 -18.03 7.80 24.60
N SER A 39 -17.47 8.10 23.43
CA SER A 39 -17.70 9.36 22.75
C SER A 39 -19.20 9.60 22.55
N GLN A 40 -19.63 10.87 22.57
CA GLN A 40 -21.04 11.27 22.37
C GLN A 40 -21.99 10.89 23.51
N ASN A 41 -21.50 10.77 24.75
CA ASN A 41 -22.30 10.44 25.95
C ASN A 41 -23.02 9.07 25.86
N GLN A 42 -22.60 8.21 24.94
CA GLN A 42 -23.10 6.84 24.88
C GLN A 42 -22.45 6.03 26.00
N THR A 43 -23.25 5.20 26.67
CA THR A 43 -22.75 4.26 27.67
C THR A 43 -22.99 2.85 27.16
N VAL A 44 -22.01 1.99 27.37
CA VAL A 44 -22.09 0.58 27.04
C VAL A 44 -21.91 -0.20 28.32
N VAL A 45 -22.87 -1.05 28.62
CA VAL A 45 -22.91 -1.83 29.86
C VAL A 45 -22.65 -3.29 29.52
N VAL A 46 -21.63 -3.86 30.13
CA VAL A 46 -21.25 -5.27 29.95
C VAL A 46 -21.57 -6.02 31.24
N ALA A 47 -22.47 -7.00 31.15
CA ALA A 47 -22.86 -7.83 32.27
C ALA A 47 -21.75 -8.82 32.68
N PRO A 48 -21.77 -9.34 33.92
CA PRO A 48 -20.89 -10.43 34.34
C PRO A 48 -20.96 -11.64 33.40
N GLY A 49 -19.83 -12.25 33.12
CA GLY A 49 -19.72 -13.39 32.21
C GLY A 49 -18.37 -13.48 31.50
N GLN A 50 -18.19 -14.54 30.72
CA GLN A 50 -17.00 -14.76 29.91
C GLN A 50 -17.33 -14.56 28.43
N PHE A 51 -16.50 -13.78 27.74
CA PHE A 51 -16.76 -13.34 26.38
C PHE A 51 -15.52 -13.48 25.50
N ALA A 52 -15.70 -13.99 24.28
CA ALA A 52 -14.68 -13.82 23.25
C ALA A 52 -14.56 -12.33 22.90
N ALA A 53 -13.35 -11.80 22.99
CA ALA A 53 -13.09 -10.38 22.79
C ALA A 53 -11.91 -10.17 21.85
N LYS A 54 -12.00 -9.13 21.02
CA LYS A 54 -10.90 -8.65 20.20
C LYS A 54 -10.55 -7.24 20.61
N VAL A 55 -9.29 -7.00 20.96
CA VAL A 55 -8.78 -5.69 21.36
C VAL A 55 -7.83 -5.19 20.28
N THR A 56 -8.04 -3.97 19.81
CA THR A 56 -7.14 -3.29 18.87
C THR A 56 -6.57 -2.06 19.57
N LEU A 57 -5.25 -2.03 19.71
CA LEU A 57 -4.51 -0.86 20.14
C LEU A 57 -4.05 -0.11 18.89
N SER A 58 -4.38 1.16 18.77
CA SER A 58 -3.88 2.00 17.69
C SER A 58 -3.39 3.33 18.24
N ALA A 59 -2.35 3.87 17.60
CA ALA A 59 -1.82 5.18 17.89
C ALA A 59 -1.90 6.04 16.63
N ASN A 60 -2.32 7.28 16.78
CA ASN A 60 -2.15 8.31 15.76
C ASN A 60 -1.37 9.50 16.37
N ASN A 61 -1.06 10.49 15.54
CA ASN A 61 -0.22 11.64 15.93
C ASN A 61 -0.71 12.42 17.17
N SER A 62 -1.97 12.27 17.57
CA SER A 62 -2.59 13.03 18.67
C SER A 62 -3.18 12.18 19.80
N LYS A 63 -3.52 10.91 19.57
CA LYS A 63 -4.25 10.06 20.52
C LYS A 63 -3.89 8.59 20.37
N LYS A 64 -4.00 7.87 21.48
CA LYS A 64 -4.05 6.40 21.48
C LYS A 64 -5.50 5.95 21.65
N LYS A 65 -5.85 4.86 20.98
CA LYS A 65 -7.19 4.28 20.99
C LYS A 65 -7.11 2.80 21.35
N ILE A 66 -7.98 2.38 22.26
CA ILE A 66 -8.30 0.98 22.50
C ILE A 66 -9.70 0.76 21.94
N LYS A 67 -9.81 -0.10 20.94
CA LYS A 67 -11.09 -0.59 20.43
C LYS A 67 -11.27 -2.04 20.88
N MET A 68 -12.36 -2.34 21.57
CA MET A 68 -12.69 -3.67 22.07
C MET A 68 -14.01 -4.13 21.45
N GLU A 69 -14.02 -5.29 20.81
CA GLU A 69 -15.20 -5.93 20.23
C GLU A 69 -15.54 -7.17 21.07
N ILE A 70 -16.71 -7.18 21.70
CA ILE A 70 -17.20 -8.27 22.56
C ILE A 70 -18.29 -9.02 21.79
N LYS A 71 -18.01 -10.27 21.39
CA LYS A 71 -18.82 -11.01 20.41
C LYS A 71 -20.17 -11.52 20.91
N ASN A 72 -20.36 -11.70 22.22
CA ASN A 72 -21.55 -12.40 22.75
C ASN A 72 -22.70 -11.47 23.17
N ALA A 73 -22.68 -10.21 22.74
CA ALA A 73 -23.83 -9.33 22.83
C ALA A 73 -24.51 -9.29 21.46
N ASP A 74 -25.84 -9.29 21.40
CA ASP A 74 -26.61 -9.01 20.18
C ASP A 74 -27.32 -7.65 20.35
N PRO A 75 -26.90 -6.60 19.61
CA PRO A 75 -25.79 -6.58 18.66
C PRO A 75 -24.40 -6.61 19.33
N ALA A 76 -23.38 -7.01 18.56
CA ALA A 76 -21.99 -7.09 19.03
C ALA A 76 -21.57 -5.77 19.69
N THR A 77 -21.11 -5.86 20.92
CA THR A 77 -20.80 -4.68 21.72
C THR A 77 -19.40 -4.18 21.37
N GLU A 78 -19.35 -3.00 20.75
CA GLU A 78 -18.10 -2.30 20.44
C GLU A 78 -17.84 -1.23 21.50
N VAL A 79 -16.70 -1.33 22.20
CA VAL A 79 -16.22 -0.35 23.17
C VAL A 79 -15.03 0.41 22.59
N LYS A 80 -15.12 1.74 22.55
CA LYS A 80 -14.04 2.62 22.07
C LYS A 80 -13.56 3.51 23.20
N LEU A 81 -12.32 3.33 23.61
CA LEU A 81 -11.64 4.16 24.62
C LEU A 81 -10.56 4.99 23.92
N GLU A 82 -10.52 6.30 24.21
CA GLU A 82 -9.49 7.21 23.73
C GLU A 82 -8.72 7.79 24.92
N PHE A 83 -7.40 7.84 24.83
CA PHE A 83 -6.53 8.41 25.86
C PHE A 83 -5.34 9.14 25.24
N SER A 84 -4.63 9.92 26.06
CA SER A 84 -3.48 10.71 25.58
C SER A 84 -2.40 9.80 24.97
N LYS A 85 -1.74 10.30 23.92
CA LYS A 85 -0.59 9.65 23.31
C LYS A 85 0.60 9.50 24.26
N ASP A 86 0.68 10.36 25.27
CA ASP A 86 1.80 10.42 26.23
C ASP A 86 1.78 9.25 27.23
N ILE A 87 0.69 8.48 27.28
CA ILE A 87 0.58 7.31 28.14
C ILE A 87 1.38 6.16 27.52
N ALA A 88 2.46 5.76 28.18
CA ALA A 88 3.27 4.63 27.76
C ALA A 88 2.55 3.30 28.09
N ILE A 89 2.48 2.40 27.12
CA ILE A 89 2.06 1.00 27.33
C ILE A 89 3.33 0.16 27.20
N GLY A 90 3.97 -0.11 28.34
CA GLY A 90 5.17 -0.94 28.43
C GLY A 90 4.84 -2.38 28.82
N GLU A 91 5.84 -3.09 29.34
CA GLU A 91 5.67 -4.45 29.89
C GLU A 91 4.66 -4.50 31.02
N THR A 92 4.64 -3.45 31.85
CA THR A 92 3.62 -3.18 32.85
C THR A 92 2.98 -1.84 32.52
N PHE A 93 1.67 -1.74 32.63
CA PHE A 93 0.97 -0.48 32.42
C PHE A 93 -0.10 -0.26 33.48
N ASN A 94 -0.34 1.01 33.80
CA ASN A 94 -1.44 1.46 34.63
C ASN A 94 -1.99 2.76 34.04
N ILE A 95 -3.21 2.72 33.53
CA ILE A 95 -3.92 3.85 32.95
C ILE A 95 -5.07 4.20 33.87
N THR A 96 -5.06 5.41 34.42
CA THR A 96 -6.05 5.79 35.42
C THR A 96 -7.41 6.12 34.80
N ALA A 97 -8.45 6.04 35.63
CA ALA A 97 -9.82 6.43 35.32
C ALA A 97 -9.88 7.84 34.70
N ALA A 98 -9.12 8.79 35.28
CA ALA A 98 -9.03 10.17 34.78
C ALA A 98 -8.41 10.25 33.37
N GLN A 99 -7.38 9.44 33.10
CA GLN A 99 -6.69 9.40 31.80
C GLN A 99 -7.57 8.83 30.67
N MET A 100 -8.42 7.87 30.98
CA MET A 100 -9.36 7.25 30.01
C MET A 100 -10.76 7.89 30.00
N LYS A 101 -11.01 8.83 30.93
CA LYS A 101 -12.36 9.38 31.21
C LYS A 101 -13.38 8.29 31.53
N GLN A 102 -12.96 7.30 32.31
CA GLN A 102 -13.79 6.19 32.79
C GLN A 102 -13.97 6.30 34.32
N ASN A 103 -14.75 5.38 34.89
CA ASN A 103 -14.91 5.24 36.33
C ASN A 103 -14.05 4.10 36.93
N PHE A 104 -13.17 3.50 36.13
CA PHE A 104 -12.23 2.44 36.51
C PHE A 104 -10.84 2.71 35.91
N ASP A 105 -9.82 2.16 36.56
CA ASP A 105 -8.46 2.09 36.07
C ASP A 105 -8.27 0.85 35.17
N LEU A 106 -7.33 0.91 34.24
CA LEU A 106 -6.90 -0.21 33.41
C LEU A 106 -5.43 -0.50 33.73
N ALA A 107 -5.17 -1.62 34.38
CA ALA A 107 -3.82 -1.99 34.80
C ALA A 107 -3.49 -3.42 34.34
N GLY A 108 -2.24 -3.69 33.99
CA GLY A 108 -1.89 -4.98 33.44
C GLY A 108 -0.45 -5.11 32.98
N THR A 109 -0.22 -6.18 32.24
CA THR A 109 1.08 -6.51 31.64
C THR A 109 0.95 -6.82 30.16
N MET A 110 1.99 -6.52 29.39
CA MET A 110 2.13 -6.87 27.98
C MET A 110 3.52 -7.50 27.76
N ALA A 111 3.59 -8.82 27.84
CA ALA A 111 4.81 -9.55 27.55
C ALA A 111 5.06 -9.53 26.04
N THR A 112 6.27 -9.16 25.62
CA THR A 112 6.67 -9.14 24.20
C THR A 112 7.84 -10.08 23.99
N LYS A 113 7.69 -11.01 23.05
CA LYS A 113 8.75 -11.94 22.65
C LYS A 113 9.02 -11.76 21.17
N VAL A 114 10.28 -11.44 20.85
CA VAL A 114 10.74 -11.31 19.47
C VAL A 114 11.59 -12.54 19.13
N THR A 115 11.26 -13.21 18.05
CA THR A 115 12.04 -14.32 17.50
C THR A 115 12.37 -14.06 16.04
N ARG A 116 13.48 -14.63 15.58
CA ARG A 116 13.93 -14.50 14.18
C ARG A 116 14.05 -15.87 13.58
N SER A 117 13.54 -16.03 12.35
CA SER A 117 13.83 -17.21 11.55
C SER A 117 15.30 -17.26 11.15
N GLU A 118 15.71 -18.40 10.61
CA GLU A 118 16.94 -18.47 9.82
C GLU A 118 16.85 -17.50 8.63
N GLU A 119 18.01 -17.02 8.18
CA GLU A 119 18.10 -16.17 7.01
C GLU A 119 17.82 -16.99 5.75
N ARG A 120 17.02 -16.41 4.85
CA ARG A 120 16.64 -16.98 3.57
C ARG A 120 17.15 -16.09 2.44
N SER A 121 17.41 -16.72 1.31
CA SER A 121 17.82 -16.06 0.08
C SER A 121 16.84 -16.42 -1.04
N THR A 122 16.37 -15.43 -1.80
CA THR A 122 15.49 -15.65 -2.95
C THR A 122 15.63 -14.54 -3.98
N TYR A 123 15.03 -14.74 -5.14
CA TYR A 123 14.75 -13.65 -6.09
C TYR A 123 13.31 -13.16 -5.90
N GLU A 124 13.11 -11.85 -5.91
CA GLU A 124 11.81 -11.18 -5.90
C GLU A 124 11.58 -10.43 -7.20
N SER A 125 10.32 -10.33 -7.63
CA SER A 125 9.96 -9.44 -8.73
C SER A 125 10.11 -7.99 -8.29
N CYS A 126 10.55 -7.15 -9.21
CA CYS A 126 10.70 -5.72 -9.01
C CYS A 126 10.38 -4.97 -10.30
N THR A 127 10.30 -3.65 -10.21
CA THR A 127 10.13 -2.77 -11.37
C THR A 127 11.23 -1.75 -11.35
N TYR A 128 11.91 -1.56 -12.47
CA TYR A 128 12.91 -0.51 -12.64
C TYR A 128 12.54 0.42 -13.79
N GLN A 129 13.08 1.64 -13.74
CA GLN A 129 12.89 2.66 -14.78
C GLN A 129 14.07 2.62 -15.73
N TYR A 130 13.79 2.50 -17.03
CA TYR A 130 14.81 2.54 -18.09
C TYR A 130 14.52 3.70 -19.05
N PRO A 131 15.52 4.54 -19.40
CA PRO A 131 15.32 5.61 -20.36
C PRO A 131 15.26 5.04 -21.78
N GLN A 132 14.18 5.31 -22.49
CA GLN A 132 14.02 4.96 -23.89
C GLN A 132 13.87 6.23 -24.72
N THR A 133 14.68 6.38 -25.77
CA THR A 133 14.51 7.46 -26.73
C THR A 133 13.35 7.11 -27.64
N VAL A 134 12.31 7.95 -27.62
CA VAL A 134 11.15 7.83 -28.52
C VAL A 134 11.20 9.01 -29.48
N CYS A 135 11.20 8.70 -30.77
CA CYS A 135 11.15 9.69 -31.83
C CYS A 135 9.74 9.67 -32.43
N ARG A 136 9.07 10.83 -32.45
CA ARG A 136 7.76 10.97 -33.10
C ARG A 136 7.93 11.78 -34.39
N SER A 137 7.28 11.32 -35.46
CA SER A 137 7.06 12.18 -36.62
C SER A 137 6.18 13.36 -36.17
N ASN A 138 6.52 14.56 -36.63
CA ASN A 138 5.70 15.72 -36.33
C ASN A 138 4.36 15.56 -37.09
N LYS A 139 3.25 15.35 -36.37
CA LYS A 139 1.89 15.22 -36.96
C LYS A 139 1.56 16.32 -37.97
N ALA A 140 2.08 17.54 -37.76
CA ALA A 140 1.90 18.67 -38.68
C ALA A 140 2.63 18.47 -40.04
N ALA A 141 3.71 17.69 -40.07
CA ALA A 141 4.39 17.30 -41.31
C ALA A 141 3.64 16.16 -42.01
N ASP A 142 3.15 15.17 -41.26
CA ASP A 142 2.37 14.05 -41.82
C ASP A 142 1.03 14.51 -42.41
N GLN A 143 0.35 15.48 -41.76
CA GLN A 143 -0.87 16.11 -42.30
C GLN A 143 -0.58 16.91 -43.58
N LYS A 144 0.48 17.73 -43.60
CA LYS A 144 0.86 18.49 -44.80
C LYS A 144 1.21 17.59 -45.97
N VAL A 145 1.96 16.49 -45.74
CA VAL A 145 2.28 15.52 -46.79
C VAL A 145 1.00 14.86 -47.31
N SER A 146 0.04 14.52 -46.43
CA SER A 146 -1.24 13.96 -46.86
C SER A 146 -2.09 14.95 -47.67
N GLU A 147 -2.10 16.23 -47.29
CA GLU A 147 -2.84 17.28 -48.01
C GLU A 147 -2.21 17.60 -49.37
N ASP A 148 -0.88 17.68 -49.46
CA ASP A 148 -0.16 17.90 -50.72
C ASP A 148 -0.30 16.69 -51.68
N LEU A 149 -0.33 15.46 -51.14
CA LEU A 149 -0.54 14.26 -51.93
C LEU A 149 -1.97 14.19 -52.46
N VAL A 150 -2.97 14.50 -51.63
CA VAL A 150 -4.39 14.56 -52.03
C VAL A 150 -4.61 15.65 -53.08
N ALA A 151 -4.00 16.84 -52.92
CA ALA A 151 -4.09 17.91 -53.91
C ALA A 151 -3.50 17.51 -55.28
N LYS A 152 -2.35 16.84 -55.29
CA LYS A 152 -1.74 16.34 -56.54
C LYS A 152 -2.55 15.21 -57.18
N ILE A 153 -3.16 14.32 -56.40
CA ILE A 153 -4.03 13.25 -56.95
C ILE A 153 -5.30 13.84 -57.56
N SER A 154 -5.88 14.89 -56.97
CA SER A 154 -7.02 15.61 -57.55
C SER A 154 -6.68 16.34 -58.86
N GLU A 155 -5.44 16.76 -59.05
CA GLU A 155 -4.95 17.38 -60.29
C GLU A 155 -4.89 16.37 -61.46
N PHE A 156 -4.60 15.09 -61.17
CA PHE A 156 -4.68 14.01 -62.17
C PHE A 156 -6.12 13.53 -62.45
N ALA A 157 -7.02 13.65 -61.48
CA ALA A 157 -8.42 13.25 -61.63
C ALA A 157 -9.28 14.29 -62.38
N ALA A 158 -8.82 15.54 -62.52
CA ALA A 158 -9.52 16.59 -63.27
C ALA A 158 -9.33 16.50 -64.80
N VAL A 159 -8.58 15.51 -65.30
CA VAL A 159 -8.58 15.15 -66.72
C VAL A 159 -9.71 14.16 -66.98
N GLU A 160 -10.95 14.61 -66.81
CA GLU A 160 -12.14 13.89 -67.26
C GLU A 160 -12.36 14.09 -68.77
N ALA A 161 -12.66 12.98 -69.44
CA ALA A 161 -13.61 12.89 -70.55
C ALA A 161 -13.38 13.81 -71.76
N VAL A 162 -12.51 13.38 -72.67
CA VAL A 162 -12.69 13.71 -74.10
C VAL A 162 -13.39 12.53 -74.76
N GLN A 163 -14.53 12.83 -75.39
CA GLN A 163 -15.42 11.95 -76.14
C GLN A 163 -14.65 11.02 -77.09
N ALA A 164 -15.06 9.75 -77.18
CA ALA A 164 -14.53 8.79 -78.14
C ALA A 164 -14.93 9.18 -79.58
N PRO A 165 -13.98 9.49 -80.47
CA PRO A 165 -14.22 9.51 -81.91
C PRO A 165 -13.85 8.14 -82.51
N GLU A 166 -14.51 7.83 -83.63
CA GLU A 166 -14.37 6.59 -84.38
C GLU A 166 -12.93 6.29 -84.82
N MET A 167 -12.63 5.00 -84.95
CA MET A 167 -11.33 4.44 -85.31
C MET A 167 -10.76 5.07 -86.60
N VAL A 168 -9.76 5.92 -86.45
CA VAL A 168 -8.82 6.32 -87.51
C VAL A 168 -7.41 5.92 -87.04
N ASN A 169 -6.65 5.34 -87.97
CA ASN A 169 -5.30 4.80 -87.78
C ASN A 169 -4.41 5.63 -86.82
N PRO A 170 -3.67 4.99 -85.90
CA PRO A 170 -2.78 5.69 -84.99
C PRO A 170 -1.63 6.35 -85.75
N VAL A 171 -1.65 7.68 -85.81
CA VAL A 171 -0.46 8.52 -86.01
C VAL A 171 0.39 8.39 -84.73
N PRO A 172 1.72 8.26 -84.81
CA PRO A 172 2.56 8.15 -83.62
C PRO A 172 2.38 9.39 -82.73
N ALA A 173 1.84 9.18 -81.52
CA ALA A 173 1.70 10.21 -80.52
C ALA A 173 3.09 10.74 -80.11
N GLU A 174 3.23 12.06 -80.15
CA GLU A 174 4.35 12.78 -79.55
C GLU A 174 4.49 12.38 -78.08
N LYS A 175 5.74 12.14 -77.67
CA LYS A 175 6.13 11.72 -76.32
C LYS A 175 5.48 12.64 -75.27
N ALA A 176 4.59 12.07 -74.46
CA ALA A 176 4.18 12.69 -73.21
C ALA A 176 5.43 13.00 -72.36
N PRO A 177 5.51 14.18 -71.72
CA PRO A 177 6.61 14.49 -70.82
C PRO A 177 6.63 13.53 -69.64
N TYR A 178 7.81 12.99 -69.32
CA TYR A 178 8.06 12.07 -68.23
C TYR A 178 7.51 12.62 -66.90
N PRO A 179 6.66 11.88 -66.16
CA PRO A 179 6.31 12.21 -64.78
C PRO A 179 7.47 11.80 -63.88
N GLY A 180 8.48 12.67 -63.77
CA GLY A 180 9.76 12.29 -63.19
C GLY A 180 10.51 13.42 -62.50
N GLN A 181 9.83 14.37 -61.88
CA GLN A 181 10.47 15.31 -60.94
C GLN A 181 9.57 15.52 -59.72
N PHE A 182 9.59 14.54 -58.82
CA PHE A 182 9.30 14.83 -57.43
C PHE A 182 10.47 15.65 -56.90
N GLY A 183 10.24 16.92 -56.57
CA GLY A 183 11.23 17.75 -55.90
C GLY A 183 11.73 17.08 -54.60
N PRO A 184 12.93 17.42 -54.11
CA PRO A 184 13.46 16.82 -52.88
C PRO A 184 12.48 17.09 -51.73
N VAL A 185 11.84 16.03 -51.24
CA VAL A 185 11.05 16.11 -50.02
C VAL A 185 12.02 16.57 -48.93
N PRO A 186 11.77 17.70 -48.24
CA PRO A 186 12.69 18.20 -47.23
C PRO A 186 12.91 17.11 -46.17
N PRO A 187 14.16 16.88 -45.71
CA PRO A 187 14.46 15.81 -44.78
C PRO A 187 13.70 16.06 -43.48
N HIS A 188 12.67 15.27 -43.23
CA HIS A 188 11.93 15.32 -41.97
C HIS A 188 12.81 14.74 -40.86
N THR A 189 13.43 15.61 -40.06
CA THR A 189 14.14 15.19 -38.85
C THR A 189 13.11 14.90 -37.75
N PRO A 190 12.98 13.66 -37.27
CA PRO A 190 12.03 13.35 -36.22
C PRO A 190 12.43 14.06 -34.92
N THR A 191 11.44 14.51 -34.14
CA THR A 191 11.69 15.07 -32.81
C THR A 191 11.80 13.91 -31.82
N CYS A 192 12.97 13.72 -31.23
CA CYS A 192 13.25 12.67 -30.26
C CYS A 192 13.28 13.22 -28.84
N TYR A 193 12.72 12.47 -27.89
CA TYR A 193 12.80 12.79 -26.46
C TYR A 193 13.03 11.52 -25.65
N THR A 194 13.65 11.68 -24.47
CA THR A 194 13.84 10.59 -23.52
C THR A 194 12.55 10.37 -22.75
N GLN A 195 12.03 9.14 -22.79
CA GLN A 195 10.88 8.70 -22.01
C GLN A 195 11.34 7.62 -21.02
N TRP A 196 11.00 7.79 -19.75
CA TRP A 196 11.22 6.75 -18.74
C TRP A 196 10.12 5.70 -18.86
N VAL A 197 10.52 4.44 -19.06
CA VAL A 197 9.59 3.31 -19.14
C VAL A 197 9.85 2.35 -17.99
N SER A 198 8.77 1.92 -17.34
CA SER A 198 8.81 0.86 -16.32
C SER A 198 9.01 -0.49 -16.99
N ARG A 199 10.02 -1.24 -16.54
CA ARG A 199 10.25 -2.64 -16.97
C ARG A 199 10.17 -3.57 -15.75
N PRO A 200 9.54 -4.75 -15.88
CA PRO A 200 9.62 -5.76 -14.85
C PRO A 200 11.04 -6.33 -14.81
N GLY A 201 11.52 -6.61 -13.61
CA GLY A 201 12.81 -7.22 -13.38
C GLY A 201 12.78 -8.16 -12.19
N THR A 202 13.94 -8.69 -11.85
CA THR A 202 14.15 -9.46 -10.62
C THR A 202 15.32 -8.90 -9.82
N ARG A 203 15.24 -9.03 -8.51
CA ARG A 203 16.33 -8.69 -7.60
C ARG A 203 16.59 -9.84 -6.65
N TYR A 204 17.86 -10.09 -6.36
CA TYR A 204 18.27 -11.03 -5.33
C TYR A 204 18.14 -10.38 -3.96
N VAL A 205 17.48 -11.05 -3.03
CA VAL A 205 17.28 -10.57 -1.66
C VAL A 205 17.72 -11.61 -0.64
N ARG A 206 18.18 -11.12 0.51
CA ARG A 206 18.33 -11.92 1.74
C ARG A 206 17.49 -11.29 2.83
N TYR A 207 16.76 -12.12 3.57
CA TYR A 207 15.90 -11.67 4.64
C TYR A 207 15.72 -12.74 5.71
N PHE A 208 15.30 -12.34 6.90
CA PHE A 208 14.69 -13.24 7.88
C PHE A 208 13.28 -12.76 8.19
N ILE A 209 12.46 -13.66 8.73
CA ILE A 209 11.14 -13.32 9.26
C ILE A 209 11.31 -13.06 10.75
N GLU A 210 11.02 -11.84 11.18
CA GLU A 210 10.91 -11.49 12.60
C GLU A 210 9.47 -11.70 13.04
N THR A 211 9.28 -12.59 14.01
CA THR A 211 7.96 -12.85 14.62
C THR A 211 7.95 -12.21 16.00
N THR A 212 7.04 -11.25 16.18
CA THR A 212 6.77 -10.61 17.47
C THR A 212 5.46 -11.16 18.03
N ASP A 213 5.58 -11.96 19.08
CA ASP A 213 4.47 -12.45 19.88
C ASP A 213 4.25 -11.51 21.07
N ARG A 214 2.99 -11.17 21.33
CA ARG A 214 2.59 -10.30 22.44
C ARG A 214 1.43 -10.93 23.19
N ASP A 215 1.62 -11.11 24.49
CA ASP A 215 0.60 -11.56 25.42
C ASP A 215 0.20 -10.42 26.34
N ILE A 216 -1.07 -10.05 26.33
CA ILE A 216 -1.62 -9.00 27.19
C ILE A 216 -2.51 -9.61 28.26
N ASP A 217 -2.33 -9.16 29.50
CA ASP A 217 -3.21 -9.41 30.64
C ASP A 217 -3.58 -8.06 31.25
N ALA A 218 -4.86 -7.68 31.16
CA ALA A 218 -5.34 -6.37 31.57
C ALA A 218 -6.54 -6.50 32.51
N GLY A 219 -6.48 -5.90 33.69
CA GLY A 219 -7.56 -5.81 34.66
C GLY A 219 -8.26 -4.45 34.63
N PHE A 220 -9.58 -4.48 34.74
CA PHE A 220 -10.42 -3.31 35.00
C PHE A 220 -10.61 -3.18 36.50
N VAL A 221 -10.11 -2.11 37.12
CA VAL A 221 -10.07 -1.97 38.58
C VAL A 221 -10.80 -0.72 39.02
N GLN A 222 -11.70 -0.83 40.00
CA GLN A 222 -12.41 0.31 40.58
C GLN A 222 -12.33 0.22 42.11
N ASN A 223 -11.82 1.26 42.76
CA ASN A 223 -11.66 1.31 44.22
C ASN A 223 -10.92 0.09 44.81
N GLY A 224 -9.87 -0.38 44.11
CA GLY A 224 -9.09 -1.56 44.51
C GLY A 224 -9.75 -2.91 44.21
N LYS A 225 -10.95 -2.94 43.63
CA LYS A 225 -11.68 -4.16 43.25
C LYS A 225 -11.59 -4.41 41.75
N THR A 226 -11.29 -5.63 41.35
CA THR A 226 -11.30 -6.03 39.93
C THR A 226 -12.72 -6.27 39.45
N LEU A 227 -13.17 -5.47 38.49
CA LEU A 227 -14.47 -5.64 37.82
C LEU A 227 -14.41 -6.70 36.71
N GLY A 228 -13.25 -6.87 36.09
CA GLY A 228 -13.02 -7.87 35.06
C GLY A 228 -11.57 -7.90 34.59
N SER A 229 -11.26 -8.82 33.71
CA SER A 229 -9.95 -8.96 33.08
C SER A 229 -10.06 -9.33 31.62
N PHE A 230 -9.07 -8.95 30.82
CA PHE A 230 -8.90 -9.35 29.45
C PHE A 230 -7.53 -10.02 29.31
N LYS A 231 -7.53 -11.22 28.71
CA LYS A 231 -6.30 -11.90 28.30
C LYS A 231 -6.33 -12.12 26.80
N GLY A 232 -5.28 -11.70 26.11
CA GLY A 232 -5.23 -11.80 24.66
C GLY A 232 -3.83 -12.04 24.12
N HIS A 233 -3.78 -12.58 22.91
CA HIS A 233 -2.55 -12.87 22.20
C HIS A 233 -2.55 -12.16 20.84
N SER A 234 -1.38 -11.67 20.43
CA SER A 234 -1.12 -11.06 19.14
C SER A 234 0.18 -11.58 18.57
N THR A 235 0.17 -11.97 17.31
CA THR A 235 1.38 -12.35 16.55
C THR A 235 1.50 -11.43 15.35
N GLN A 236 2.69 -10.88 15.16
CA GLN A 236 3.03 -10.06 14.00
C GLN A 236 4.29 -10.63 13.35
N ASN A 237 4.24 -10.83 12.04
CA ASN A 237 5.39 -11.25 11.25
C ASN A 237 5.84 -10.09 10.37
N GLU A 238 7.14 -9.81 10.37
CA GLU A 238 7.77 -8.80 9.53
C GLU A 238 8.93 -9.41 8.76
N THR A 239 9.01 -9.11 7.47
CA THR A 239 10.16 -9.50 6.64
C THR A 239 11.24 -8.43 6.78
N VAL A 240 12.36 -8.80 7.40
CA VAL A 240 13.50 -7.90 7.59
C VAL A 240 14.59 -8.24 6.59
N TYR A 241 14.80 -7.36 5.61
CA TYR A 241 15.83 -7.54 4.59
C TYR A 241 17.21 -7.23 5.15
N THR A 242 18.13 -8.17 5.00
CA THR A 242 19.56 -8.00 5.30
C THR A 242 20.35 -7.59 4.07
N TYR A 243 19.84 -7.90 2.88
CA TYR A 243 20.44 -7.51 1.61
C TYR A 243 19.37 -7.41 0.50
N GLN A 244 19.52 -6.43 -0.39
CA GLN A 244 18.75 -6.30 -1.62
C GLN A 244 19.70 -5.90 -2.75
N SER A 245 19.75 -6.66 -3.85
CA SER A 245 20.50 -6.27 -5.05
C SER A 245 19.74 -5.21 -5.84
N ASP A 246 20.41 -4.65 -6.85
CA ASP A 246 19.74 -3.89 -7.90
C ASP A 246 18.71 -4.75 -8.63
N CYS A 247 17.70 -4.08 -9.18
CA CYS A 247 16.66 -4.69 -10.01
C CYS A 247 17.16 -4.76 -11.46
N HIS A 248 17.14 -5.97 -12.05
CA HIS A 248 17.59 -6.24 -13.42
C HIS A 248 16.50 -6.89 -14.26
#